data_AF-A0A9D9I033-F1
#
_entry.id   AF-A0A9D9I033-F1
#
_cell.length_a   1.000
_cell.length_b   1.000
_cell.length_c   1.000
_cell.angle_alpha   90.00
_cell.angle_beta   90.00
_cell.angle_gamma   90.00
#
_symmetry.space_group_name_H-M   'P 1'
#
loop_
_entity.id
_entity.type
_entity.pdbx_description
1 polymer ?
#
loop_
_entity_poly.entity_id
_entity_poly.type
_entity_poly.pdbx_seq_one_letter_code
_entity_poly.pdbx_strand_id
1 'polypeptide(L)'
;MSFHIKDEAERCLNCKKPLCRQGCPIQTPIPTMIGMLKEGKLQEAGEMLFENNPMSLVCSLVCDHEKQCEGNCVLGKKGNSVYVSTIEHY
;
A
#
# COMPACT_ATOMS: atom_id res chain seq x y z
N MET A 1 -9.99 -2.92 -17.49
CA MET A 1 -10.96 -2.47 -16.46
C MET A 1 -10.37 -1.23 -15.83
N SER A 2 -11.02 -0.08 -15.95
CA SER A 2 -10.49 1.19 -15.44
C SER A 2 -10.57 1.16 -13.91
N PHE A 3 -9.52 0.64 -13.25
CA PHE A 3 -9.40 0.75 -11.80
C PHE A 3 -9.07 2.20 -11.47
N HIS A 4 -10.01 2.91 -10.85
CA HIS A 4 -9.72 4.21 -10.27
C HIS A 4 -8.92 3.98 -9.00
N ILE A 5 -7.65 4.38 -9.01
CA ILE A 5 -6.73 4.15 -7.88
C ILE A 5 -7.25 4.75 -6.56
N LYS A 6 -8.00 5.85 -6.66
CA LYS A 6 -8.66 6.49 -5.53
C LYS A 6 -9.70 5.59 -4.88
N ASP A 7 -10.50 4.86 -5.65
CA ASP A 7 -11.50 3.93 -5.11
C ASP A 7 -10.81 2.79 -4.34
N GLU A 8 -9.66 2.32 -4.82
CA GLU A 8 -8.86 1.31 -4.13
C GLU A 8 -8.26 1.86 -2.83
N ALA A 9 -7.72 3.08 -2.87
CA ALA A 9 -7.25 3.77 -1.67
C ALA A 9 -8.36 3.91 -0.62
N GLU A 10 -9.60 4.19 -1.04
CA GLU A 10 -10.75 4.33 -0.13
C GLU A 10 -11.11 3.06 0.64
N ARG A 11 -10.72 1.88 0.14
CA ARG A 11 -10.91 0.61 0.85
C ARG A 11 -9.99 0.47 2.08
N CYS A 12 -8.92 1.26 2.17
CA CYS A 12 -8.03 1.21 3.32
C CYS A 12 -8.72 1.65 4.62
N LEU A 13 -8.73 0.76 5.60
CA LEU A 13 -9.38 0.95 6.91
C LEU A 13 -8.59 1.85 7.88
N ASN A 14 -7.41 2.32 7.48
CA ASN A 14 -6.47 3.04 8.35
C ASN A 14 -6.29 2.35 9.73
N CYS A 15 -5.94 1.06 9.71
CA CYS A 15 -5.96 0.22 10.90
C CYS A 15 -5.03 0.76 12.00
N LYS A 16 -5.54 0.83 13.24
CA LYS A 16 -4.74 1.19 14.43
C LYS A 16 -3.48 0.33 14.60
N LYS A 17 -3.57 -0.97 14.28
CA LYS A 17 -2.44 -1.89 14.17
C LYS A 17 -2.32 -2.34 12.71
N PRO A 18 -1.46 -1.70 11.90
CA PRO A 18 -1.37 -2.00 10.48
C PRO A 18 -0.57 -3.29 10.25
N LEU A 19 -1.28 -4.42 10.19
CA LEU A 19 -0.66 -5.72 9.91
C LEU A 19 0.00 -5.77 8.52
N CYS A 20 -0.48 -4.99 7.55
CA CYS A 20 0.17 -4.84 6.25
C CYS A 20 1.60 -4.30 6.36
N ARG A 21 1.85 -3.35 7.29
CA ARG A 21 3.21 -2.84 7.58
C ARG A 21 4.07 -3.89 8.26
N GLN A 22 3.49 -4.68 9.18
CA GLN A 22 4.23 -5.77 9.85
C GLN A 22 4.56 -6.92 8.89
N GLY A 23 3.68 -7.20 7.93
CA GLY A 23 3.89 -8.20 6.89
C GLY A 23 4.81 -7.76 5.76
N CYS A 24 5.18 -6.47 5.71
CA CYS A 24 6.17 -5.96 4.77
C CYS A 24 7.59 -6.13 5.35
N PRO A 25 8.52 -6.82 4.66
CA PRO A 25 9.88 -7.07 5.17
C PRO A 25 10.65 -5.81 5.57
N ILE A 26 10.39 -4.70 4.88
CA ILE A 26 11.04 -3.40 5.11
C ILE A 26 10.13 -2.40 5.84
N GLN A 27 8.98 -2.86 6.33
CA GLN A 27 8.03 -2.04 7.10
C GLN A 27 7.56 -0.77 6.40
N THR A 28 7.35 -0.82 5.08
CA THR A 28 6.79 0.29 4.29
C THR A 28 5.59 0.90 5.00
N PRO A 29 5.52 2.23 5.16
CA PRO A 29 4.45 2.92 5.88
C PRO A 29 3.17 3.01 5.02
N ILE A 30 2.62 1.84 4.67
CA ILE A 30 1.49 1.67 3.74
C ILE A 30 0.26 2.53 4.12
N PRO A 31 -0.22 2.58 5.38
CA PRO A 31 -1.37 3.43 5.72
C PRO A 31 -1.09 4.92 5.47
N THR A 32 0.15 5.37 5.73
CA THR A 32 0.57 6.75 5.50
C THR A 32 0.62 7.05 4.01
N MET A 33 1.24 6.17 3.21
CA MET A 33 1.28 6.28 1.75
C MET A 33 -0.13 6.41 1.16
N ILE A 34 -1.05 5.52 1.56
CA ILE A 34 -2.44 5.55 1.10
C ILE A 34 -3.14 6.84 1.57
N GLY A 35 -2.90 7.30 2.81
CA GLY A 35 -3.44 8.55 3.31
C GLY A 35 -3.00 9.76 2.49
N MET A 36 -1.71 9.85 2.16
CA MET A 36 -1.17 10.92 1.31
C MET A 36 -1.79 10.89 -0.10
N LEU A 37 -2.01 9.70 -0.69
CA LEU A 37 -2.74 9.57 -1.95
C LEU A 37 -4.17 10.14 -1.85
N LYS A 38 -4.91 9.82 -0.78
CA LYS A 38 -6.26 10.36 -0.54
C LYS A 38 -6.26 11.89 -0.41
N GLU A 39 -5.22 12.45 0.20
CA GLU A 39 -5.02 13.89 0.37
C GLU A 39 -4.49 14.59 -0.90
N GLY A 40 -4.16 13.85 -1.96
CA GLY A 40 -3.60 14.39 -3.20
C GLY A 40 -2.10 14.75 -3.11
N LYS A 41 -1.40 14.29 -2.07
CA LYS A 41 0.02 14.56 -1.81
C LYS A 41 0.94 13.53 -2.46
N LEU A 42 0.83 13.37 -3.78
CA LEU A 42 1.56 12.35 -4.54
C LEU A 42 3.09 12.50 -4.45
N GLN A 43 3.59 13.73 -4.56
CA GLN A 43 5.03 14.00 -4.51
C GLN A 43 5.63 13.61 -3.15
N GLU A 44 4.99 14.04 -2.05
CA GLU A 44 5.41 13.71 -0.69
C GLU A 44 5.34 12.19 -0.43
N ALA A 45 4.32 11.51 -0.97
CA ALA A 45 4.21 10.05 -0.87
C ALA A 45 5.36 9.35 -1.60
N GLY A 46 5.69 9.79 -2.82
CA GLY A 46 6.79 9.23 -3.61
C GLY A 46 8.16 9.44 -2.97
N GLU A 47 8.41 10.63 -2.42
CA GLU A 47 9.65 10.93 -1.67
C GLU A 47 9.78 10.02 -0.44
N MET A 48 8.71 9.91 0.35
CA MET A 48 8.69 9.05 1.53
C MET A 48 8.86 7.56 1.18
N LEU A 49 8.25 7.09 0.09
CA LEU A 49 8.47 5.72 -0.40
C LEU A 49 9.91 5.51 -0.86
N PHE A 50 10.50 6.47 -1.58
CA PHE A 50 11.87 6.37 -2.07
C PHE A 50 12.89 6.37 -0.92
N GLU A 51 12.70 7.21 0.10
CA GLU A 51 13.54 7.23 1.30
C GLU A 51 13.49 5.91 2.07
N ASN A 52 12.31 5.29 2.14
CA ASN A 52 12.13 3.98 2.78
C ASN A 52 12.66 2.82 1.90
N ASN A 53 12.42 2.90 0.60
CA ASN A 53 12.76 1.90 -0.40
C ASN A 53 13.03 2.53 -1.77
N PRO A 54 14.30 2.71 -2.19
CA PRO A 54 14.62 3.26 -3.49
C PRO A 54 14.19 2.37 -4.67
N MET A 55 13.77 1.13 -4.39
CA MET A 55 13.24 0.17 -5.36
C MET A 55 11.71 0.02 -5.26
N SER A 56 10.99 0.96 -4.64
CA SER A 56 9.53 0.88 -4.43
C SER A 56 8.74 0.58 -5.71
N LEU A 57 9.08 1.23 -6.84
CA LEU A 57 8.44 0.96 -8.13
C LEU A 57 8.70 -0.46 -8.68
N VAL A 58 9.86 -1.05 -8.36
CA VAL A 58 10.15 -2.45 -8.73
C VAL A 58 9.43 -3.40 -7.79
N CYS A 59 9.44 -3.10 -6.48
CA CYS A 59 8.74 -3.87 -5.46
C CYS A 59 7.24 -3.96 -5.72
N SER A 60 6.60 -2.89 -6.19
CA SER A 60 5.17 -2.88 -6.55
C SER A 60 4.82 -3.89 -7.65
N LEU A 61 5.81 -4.34 -8.43
CA LEU A 61 5.66 -5.33 -9.50
C LEU A 61 6.10 -6.74 -9.10
N VAL A 62 7.15 -6.87 -8.28
CA VAL A 62 7.83 -8.17 -8.07
C VAL A 62 7.65 -8.76 -6.67
N CYS A 63 7.18 -7.98 -5.69
CA CYS A 63 6.95 -8.51 -4.35
C CYS A 63 5.85 -9.60 -4.37
N ASP A 64 6.02 -10.61 -3.52
CA ASP A 64 4.98 -11.62 -3.24
C ASP A 64 3.94 -11.02 -2.28
N HIS A 65 3.16 -10.06 -2.79
CA HIS A 65 2.22 -9.25 -2.01
C HIS A 65 1.18 -10.10 -1.26
N GLU A 66 0.71 -11.18 -1.88
CA GLU A 66 -0.23 -12.14 -1.29
C GLU A 66 0.32 -12.83 -0.04
N LYS A 67 1.63 -13.05 0.04
CA LYS A 67 2.27 -13.59 1.26
C LYS A 67 2.76 -12.50 2.22
N GLN A 68 2.80 -11.24 1.77
CA GLN A 68 3.34 -10.11 2.52
C GLN A 68 2.24 -9.10 2.90
N CYS A 69 2.39 -7.83 2.50
CA CYS A 69 1.56 -6.74 2.96
C CYS A 69 0.06 -6.94 2.66
N GLU A 70 -0.29 -7.41 1.46
CA GLU A 70 -1.68 -7.64 1.07
C GLU A 70 -2.26 -8.89 1.77
N GLY A 71 -1.47 -9.96 1.89
CA GLY A 71 -1.83 -11.16 2.65
C GLY A 71 -2.10 -10.90 4.13
N ASN A 72 -1.41 -9.91 4.70
CA ASN A 72 -1.58 -9.50 6.09
C ASN A 72 -2.61 -8.36 6.25
N CYS A 73 -3.24 -7.90 5.17
CA CYS A 73 -4.23 -6.83 5.25
C CYS A 73 -5.45 -7.26 6.09
N VAL A 74 -5.84 -6.44 7.08
CA VAL A 74 -6.97 -6.74 7.97
C VAL A 74 -8.28 -6.86 7.19
N LEU A 75 -8.46 -6.07 6.13
CA LEU A 75 -9.63 -6.15 5.24
C LEU A 75 -9.68 -7.50 4.51
N GLY A 76 -8.52 -8.05 4.13
CA GLY A 76 -8.39 -9.33 3.45
C GLY A 76 -8.93 -10.53 4.26
N LYS A 77 -9.11 -10.38 5.58
CA LYS A 77 -9.75 -11.42 6.41
C LYS A 77 -11.25 -11.56 6.17
N LYS A 78 -11.91 -10.54 5.61
CA LYS A 78 -13.36 -10.49 5.35
C LYS A 78 -13.70 -10.51 3.86
N GLY A 79 -12.72 -10.56 2.98
CA GLY A 79 -12.89 -10.44 1.53
C GLY A 79 -11.57 -10.10 0.86
N ASN A 80 -11.60 -9.24 -0.15
CA ASN A 80 -10.38 -8.84 -0.84
C ASN A 80 -9.57 -7.84 0.00
N SER A 81 -8.25 -8.02 0.02
CA SER A 81 -7.30 -7.05 0.56
C SER A 81 -7.35 -5.73 -0.21
N VAL A 82 -6.74 -4.70 0.38
CA VAL A 82 -6.35 -3.51 -0.39
C VAL A 82 -5.17 -3.91 -1.27
N TYR A 83 -5.24 -3.62 -2.56
CA TYR A 83 -4.20 -3.86 -3.54
C TYR A 83 -3.10 -2.79 -3.41
N VAL A 84 -2.25 -2.97 -2.41
CA VAL A 84 -1.11 -2.10 -2.10
C VAL A 84 -0.18 -1.99 -3.30
N SER A 85 0.07 -3.09 -4.01
CA SER A 85 0.87 -3.14 -5.24
C SER A 85 0.42 -2.12 -6.29
N THR A 86 -0.89 -2.03 -6.52
CA THR A 86 -1.45 -1.11 -7.52
C THR A 86 -1.32 0.35 -7.07
N ILE A 87 -1.46 0.61 -5.76
CA ILE A 87 -1.28 1.95 -5.18
C ILE A 87 0.18 2.37 -5.19
N GLU A 88 1.11 1.47 -4.86
CA GLU A 88 2.55 1.75 -4.85
C GLU A 88 3.10 1.96 -6.27
N HIS A 89 2.47 1.36 -7.29
CA HIS A 89 2.84 1.56 -8.69
C HIS A 89 2.40 2.92 -9.27
N TYR A 90 1.27 3.45 -8.80
CA TYR A 90 0.63 4.67 -9.33
C TYR A 90 1.36 5.94 -8.89
#